data_AF-A0A9Q0CUV0-F1
#
_entry.id   AF-A0A9Q0CUV0-F1
#
_cell.length_a   1.000
_cell.length_b   1.000
_cell.length_c   1.000
_cell.angle_alpha   90.00
_cell.angle_beta   90.00
_cell.angle_gamma   90.00
#
_symmetry.space_group_name_H-M   'P 1'
#
loop_
_entity.id
_entity.type
_entity.pdbx_description
1 polymer ?
#
loop_
_entity_poly.entity_id
_entity_poly.type
_entity_poly.pdbx_seq_one_letter_code
_entity_poly.pdbx_strand_id
1 'polypeptide(L)'
;MENPMVIDTVTEKAPQKKLKRKRQSLSLNLLNNKEALILEHQRELEGLFAFYKEVSGLVVHLDYPVNTNSFIAGFLEERAVSFSKLAGEIFEKFKDKEGMSLASVKSSVLLLGQRVMYGTSKADADVLEDESDSCLWCWELFPLSVRATGEEKDS
;
A
#
# COMPACT_ATOMS: atom_id res chain seq x y z
N MET A 1 29.96 -50.96 67.57
CA MET A 1 28.83 -50.22 68.17
C MET A 1 28.55 -49.04 67.27
N GLU A 2 27.57 -49.18 66.37
CA GLU A 2 27.11 -48.10 65.49
C GLU A 2 25.64 -47.82 65.83
N ASN A 3 25.36 -46.54 66.05
CA ASN A 3 24.07 -46.02 66.50
C ASN A 3 23.10 -45.82 65.33
N PRO A 4 21.78 -45.93 65.57
CA PRO A 4 20.78 -45.84 64.53
C PRO A 4 20.35 -44.39 64.23
N MET A 5 19.81 -44.25 63.03
CA MET A 5 19.23 -43.09 62.36
C MET A 5 17.97 -42.57 63.06
N VAL A 6 17.94 -41.27 63.38
CA VAL A 6 16.74 -40.53 63.81
C VAL A 6 16.45 -39.45 62.77
N ILE A 7 15.25 -39.47 62.21
CA ILE A 7 14.70 -38.45 61.32
C ILE A 7 13.54 -37.79 62.07
N ASP A 8 13.59 -36.47 62.20
CA ASP A 8 12.48 -35.50 62.31
C ASP A 8 13.13 -34.17 62.77
N THR A 9 13.10 -33.05 62.03
CA THR A 9 11.91 -32.24 61.78
C THR A 9 12.23 -31.09 60.80
N VAL A 10 11.28 -30.85 59.89
CA VAL A 10 10.78 -29.57 59.34
C VAL A 10 11.76 -28.40 59.13
N THR A 11 11.93 -28.00 57.87
CA THR A 11 11.99 -26.58 57.53
C THR A 11 11.13 -26.33 56.30
N GLU A 12 10.05 -25.58 56.51
CA GLU A 12 9.11 -25.11 55.51
C GLU A 12 9.83 -24.45 54.33
N LYS A 13 9.45 -24.83 53.10
CA LYS A 13 9.65 -23.97 51.93
C LYS A 13 8.34 -23.85 51.18
N ALA A 14 7.83 -22.62 51.19
CA ALA A 14 6.55 -22.18 50.67
C ALA A 14 6.28 -22.66 49.23
N PRO A 15 5.00 -22.91 48.87
CA PRO A 15 4.63 -23.24 47.50
C PRO A 15 4.83 -22.00 46.62
N GLN A 16 5.82 -22.06 45.72
CA GLN A 16 6.01 -21.07 44.69
C GLN A 16 4.78 -21.06 43.78
N LYS A 17 3.89 -20.08 44.01
CA LYS A 17 2.76 -19.80 43.12
C LYS A 17 3.32 -19.50 41.73
N LYS A 18 3.18 -20.46 40.81
CA LYS A 18 3.38 -20.23 39.38
C LYS A 18 2.40 -19.14 38.98
N LEU A 19 2.88 -17.92 38.81
CA LEU A 19 2.12 -16.81 38.27
C LEU A 19 1.70 -17.22 36.85
N LYS A 20 0.46 -17.73 36.72
CA LYS A 20 -0.20 -17.83 35.43
C LYS A 20 -0.10 -16.44 34.82
N ARG A 21 0.67 -16.29 33.74
CA ARG A 21 0.65 -15.06 32.95
C ARG A 21 -0.82 -14.76 32.66
N LYS A 22 -1.33 -13.68 33.24
CA LYS A 22 -2.59 -13.08 32.82
C LYS A 22 -2.33 -12.60 31.41
N ARG A 23 -2.61 -13.43 30.41
CA ARG A 23 -2.88 -12.95 29.07
C ARG A 23 -4.02 -11.96 29.28
N GLN A 24 -3.73 -10.66 29.17
CA GLN A 24 -4.77 -9.65 29.21
C GLN A 24 -5.87 -10.15 28.29
N SER A 25 -7.07 -10.28 28.84
CA SER A 25 -8.27 -10.62 28.10
C SER A 25 -8.60 -9.43 27.21
N LEU A 26 -7.80 -9.22 26.16
CA LEU A 26 -8.15 -8.38 25.02
C LEU A 26 -9.35 -8.99 24.25
N SER A 27 -9.79 -10.20 24.63
CA SER A 27 -10.63 -11.05 23.80
C SER A 27 -12.07 -11.26 24.26
N LEU A 28 -12.53 -10.66 25.36
CA LEU A 28 -13.92 -10.86 25.85
C LEU A 28 -14.83 -9.65 25.64
N ASN A 29 -14.34 -8.41 25.83
CA ASN A 29 -15.10 -7.20 25.52
C ASN A 29 -15.15 -6.89 24.01
N LEU A 30 -14.12 -7.28 23.26
CA LEU A 30 -14.05 -7.12 21.80
C LEU A 30 -15.04 -8.02 21.05
N LEU A 31 -15.42 -9.14 21.68
CA LEU A 31 -16.32 -10.14 21.09
C LEU A 31 -17.80 -9.74 21.23
N ASN A 32 -18.14 -8.92 22.23
CA ASN A 32 -19.51 -8.51 22.52
C ASN A 32 -20.05 -7.41 21.60
N ASN A 33 -19.20 -6.78 20.78
CA ASN A 33 -19.65 -5.70 19.91
C ASN A 33 -18.89 -5.66 18.58
N LYS A 34 -18.68 -6.84 17.97
CA LYS A 34 -17.99 -6.97 16.68
C LYS A 34 -18.62 -6.09 15.60
N GLU A 35 -19.95 -6.00 15.58
CA GLU A 35 -20.68 -5.18 14.61
C GLU A 35 -20.40 -3.68 14.81
N ALA A 36 -20.47 -3.18 16.06
CA ALA A 36 -20.12 -1.78 16.33
C ALA A 36 -18.67 -1.48 15.97
N LEU A 37 -17.75 -2.41 16.24
CA LEU A 37 -16.35 -2.28 15.88
C LEU A 37 -16.16 -2.24 14.36
N ILE A 38 -16.84 -3.10 13.60
CA ILE A 38 -16.80 -3.09 12.12
C ILE A 38 -17.30 -1.74 11.60
N LEU A 39 -18.41 -1.22 12.14
CA LEU A 39 -18.97 0.07 11.75
C LEU A 39 -18.03 1.24 12.07
N GLU A 40 -17.32 1.18 13.20
CA GLU A 40 -16.31 2.18 13.56
C GLU A 40 -15.14 2.19 12.57
N HIS A 41 -14.59 1.00 12.24
CA HIS A 41 -13.50 0.90 11.26
C HIS A 41 -13.94 1.32 9.85
N GLN A 42 -15.16 0.97 9.44
CA GLN A 42 -15.70 1.41 8.15
C GLN A 42 -15.78 2.93 8.07
N ARG A 43 -16.25 3.58 9.14
CA ARG A 43 -16.29 5.05 9.23
C ARG A 43 -14.89 5.67 9.19
N GLU A 44 -13.92 5.06 9.86
CA GLU A 44 -12.53 5.52 9.81
C GLU A 44 -11.95 5.42 8.39
N LEU A 45 -12.17 4.29 7.70
CA LEU A 45 -11.76 4.09 6.31
C LEU A 45 -12.40 5.11 5.37
N GLU A 46 -13.71 5.36 5.50
CA GLU A 46 -14.40 6.39 4.73
C GLU A 46 -13.77 7.78 4.93
N GLY A 47 -13.43 8.12 6.17
CA GLY A 47 -12.74 9.37 6.49
C GLY A 47 -11.35 9.46 5.87
N LEU A 48 -10.57 8.37 5.92
CA LEU A 48 -9.25 8.29 5.28
C LEU A 48 -9.33 8.40 3.76
N PHE A 49 -10.33 7.77 3.13
CA PHE A 49 -10.53 7.86 1.68
C PHE A 49 -10.94 9.27 1.26
N ALA A 50 -11.80 9.93 2.04
CA ALA A 50 -12.17 11.31 1.80
C ALA A 50 -10.94 12.23 1.89
N PHE A 51 -10.12 12.07 2.94
CA PHE A 51 -8.87 12.82 3.10
C PHE A 51 -7.88 12.55 1.96
N TYR A 52 -7.69 11.28 1.58
CA TYR A 52 -6.83 10.93 0.44
C TYR A 52 -7.32 11.60 -0.84
N LYS A 53 -8.62 11.59 -1.13
CA LYS A 53 -9.18 12.26 -2.32
C LYS A 53 -9.05 13.78 -2.29
N GLU A 54 -9.01 14.38 -1.10
CA GLU A 54 -8.78 15.82 -0.93
C GLU A 54 -7.31 16.20 -1.22
N VAL A 55 -6.37 15.34 -0.84
CA VAL A 55 -4.93 15.60 -0.96
C VAL A 55 -4.34 15.06 -2.28
N SER A 56 -4.87 13.97 -2.82
CA SER A 56 -4.41 13.36 -4.07
C SER A 56 -4.87 14.15 -5.30
N GLY A 57 -4.01 14.22 -6.32
CA GLY A 57 -4.26 14.98 -7.54
C GLY A 57 -3.57 16.34 -7.61
N LEU A 58 -2.68 16.64 -6.66
CA LEU A 58 -1.66 17.68 -6.82
C LEU A 58 -0.72 17.29 -7.96
N VAL A 59 -1.01 17.76 -9.17
CA VAL A 59 -0.14 17.55 -10.33
C VAL A 59 1.18 18.26 -10.06
N VAL A 60 2.27 17.50 -10.01
CA VAL A 60 3.62 18.07 -9.99
C VAL A 60 3.87 18.69 -11.37
N HIS A 61 3.70 20.01 -11.47
CA HIS A 61 4.09 20.75 -12.66
C HIS A 61 5.61 20.80 -12.75
N LEU A 62 6.17 20.02 -13.68
CA LEU A 62 7.52 20.28 -14.16
C LEU A 62 7.49 21.52 -15.06
N ASP A 63 8.07 22.62 -14.58
CA ASP A 63 8.12 23.90 -15.28
C ASP A 63 8.77 23.80 -16.68
N TYR A 64 9.62 22.77 -16.91
CA TYR A 64 10.27 22.51 -18.19
C TYR A 64 10.46 21.00 -18.43
N PRO A 65 9.55 20.31 -19.14
CA PRO A 65 9.78 18.94 -19.56
C PRO A 65 10.92 18.88 -20.58
N VAL A 66 12.00 18.17 -20.24
CA VAL A 66 13.17 17.97 -21.12
C VAL A 66 12.80 17.17 -22.38
N ASN A 67 11.82 16.28 -22.26
CA ASN A 67 11.28 15.48 -23.35
C ASN A 67 9.82 15.05 -23.08
N THR A 68 9.18 14.44 -24.07
CA THR A 68 7.81 13.92 -23.98
C THR A 68 7.62 12.98 -22.78
N ASN A 69 8.57 12.07 -22.53
CA ASN A 69 8.47 11.11 -21.43
C ASN A 69 8.51 11.80 -20.06
N SER A 70 9.36 12.80 -19.87
CA SER A 70 9.41 13.58 -18.62
C SER A 70 8.13 14.37 -18.39
N PHE A 71 7.47 14.84 -19.45
CA PHE A 71 6.16 15.46 -19.33
C PHE A 71 5.11 14.43 -18.95
N ILE A 72 5.01 13.32 -19.68
CA ILE A 72 4.08 12.21 -19.40
C ILE A 72 4.26 11.71 -17.96
N ALA A 73 5.50 11.62 -17.49
CA ALA A 73 5.81 11.22 -16.12
C ALA A 73 5.19 12.16 -15.07
N GLY A 74 5.21 13.48 -15.29
CA GLY A 74 4.53 14.44 -14.41
C GLY A 74 3.00 14.33 -14.41
N PHE A 75 2.42 13.66 -15.40
CA PHE A 75 0.99 13.34 -15.46
C PHE A 75 0.66 11.97 -14.87
N LEU A 76 1.63 11.16 -14.43
CA LEU A 76 1.33 9.85 -13.86
C LEU A 76 1.10 9.92 -12.36
N GLU A 77 1.97 10.65 -11.65
CA GLU A 77 2.04 10.62 -10.19
C GLU A 77 0.70 10.92 -9.52
N GLU A 78 0.28 10.02 -8.62
CA GLU A 78 -0.93 10.10 -7.80
C GLU A 78 -2.25 10.26 -8.57
N ARG A 79 -2.29 9.91 -9.87
CA ARG A 79 -3.53 10.05 -10.67
C ARG A 79 -4.47 8.88 -10.49
N ALA A 80 -5.65 9.15 -9.93
CA ALA A 80 -6.73 8.18 -9.77
C ALA A 80 -7.71 8.16 -10.97
N VAL A 81 -7.22 7.78 -12.16
CA VAL A 81 -8.03 7.67 -13.39
C VAL A 81 -7.75 6.39 -14.16
N SER A 82 -8.68 5.99 -15.02
CA SER A 82 -8.53 4.89 -15.96
C SER A 82 -7.45 5.15 -17.00
N PHE A 83 -6.86 4.07 -17.52
CA PHE A 83 -5.81 4.14 -18.53
C PHE A 83 -6.26 4.89 -19.78
N SER A 84 -7.45 4.57 -20.29
CA SER A 84 -7.97 5.22 -21.49
C SER A 84 -8.22 6.72 -21.26
N LYS A 85 -8.73 7.10 -20.08
CA LYS A 85 -8.94 8.49 -19.71
C LYS A 85 -7.61 9.24 -19.56
N LEU A 86 -6.66 8.67 -18.83
CA LEU A 86 -5.33 9.24 -18.66
C LEU A 86 -4.62 9.47 -20.01
N ALA A 87 -4.59 8.45 -20.87
CA ALA A 87 -3.96 8.55 -22.17
C ALA A 87 -4.64 9.59 -23.07
N GLY A 88 -5.97 9.71 -23.00
CA GLY A 88 -6.73 10.74 -23.69
C GLY A 88 -6.42 12.14 -23.20
N GLU A 89 -6.40 12.34 -21.88
CA GLU A 89 -6.07 13.63 -21.26
C GLU A 89 -4.65 14.08 -21.63
N ILE A 90 -3.67 13.17 -21.58
CA ILE A 90 -2.29 13.45 -21.98
C ILE A 90 -2.23 13.76 -23.48
N PHE A 91 -2.89 12.98 -24.34
CA PHE A 91 -2.91 13.21 -25.77
C PHE A 91 -3.48 14.59 -26.13
N GLU A 92 -4.56 15.02 -25.47
CA GLU A 92 -5.12 16.36 -25.64
C GLU A 92 -4.14 17.50 -25.27
N LYS A 93 -3.21 17.26 -24.34
CA LYS A 93 -2.14 18.22 -24.00
C LYS A 93 -1.06 18.32 -25.10
N PHE A 94 -1.02 17.38 -26.02
CA PHE A 94 -0.01 17.28 -27.08
C PHE A 94 -0.56 17.36 -28.50
N LYS A 95 -1.86 17.64 -28.67
CA LYS A 95 -2.49 17.69 -30.00
C LYS A 95 -1.83 18.65 -31.00
N ASP A 96 -1.10 19.64 -30.50
CA ASP A 96 -0.38 20.62 -31.33
C ASP A 96 1.07 20.20 -31.65
N LYS A 97 1.57 19.08 -31.10
CA LYS A 97 2.89 18.53 -31.43
C LYS A 97 2.79 17.53 -32.57
N GLU A 98 3.49 17.81 -33.66
CA GLU A 98 3.64 16.87 -34.77
C GLU A 98 4.27 15.54 -34.32
N GLY A 99 3.78 14.44 -34.91
CA GLY A 99 4.33 13.10 -34.69
C GLY A 99 3.82 12.37 -33.45
N MET A 100 3.00 13.01 -32.60
CA MET A 100 2.38 12.30 -31.48
C MET A 100 1.06 11.64 -31.88
N SER A 101 0.93 10.35 -31.55
CA SER A 101 -0.32 9.60 -31.69
C SER A 101 -0.81 9.11 -30.33
N LEU A 102 -2.12 8.88 -30.19
CA LEU A 102 -2.68 8.26 -28.99
C LEU A 102 -2.00 6.91 -28.66
N ALA A 103 -1.63 6.15 -29.68
CA ALA A 103 -0.91 4.88 -29.54
C ALA A 103 0.50 5.07 -28.94
N SER A 104 1.20 6.16 -29.28
CA SER A 104 2.50 6.48 -28.66
C SER A 104 2.36 6.93 -27.20
N VAL A 105 1.27 7.62 -26.85
CA VAL A 105 0.96 8.08 -25.48
C VAL A 105 0.63 6.89 -24.58
N LYS A 106 -0.45 6.16 -24.89
CA LYS A 106 -0.34 4.73 -25.16
C LYS A 106 0.76 3.94 -24.43
N SER A 107 1.73 3.59 -25.27
CA SER A 107 2.94 2.87 -24.91
C SER A 107 3.80 3.59 -23.88
N SER A 108 3.87 4.92 -23.92
CA SER A 108 4.70 5.70 -22.99
C SER A 108 4.16 5.63 -21.55
N VAL A 109 2.84 5.71 -21.37
CA VAL A 109 2.20 5.55 -20.05
C VAL A 109 2.52 4.18 -19.47
N LEU A 110 2.39 3.11 -20.25
CA LEU A 110 2.70 1.75 -19.80
C LEU A 110 4.20 1.50 -19.58
N LEU A 111 5.07 2.27 -20.24
CA LEU A 111 6.52 2.20 -20.06
C LEU A 111 6.98 2.93 -18.79
N LEU A 112 6.36 4.08 -18.49
CA LEU A 112 6.80 5.00 -17.45
C LEU A 112 6.06 4.79 -16.13
N GLY A 113 4.87 4.22 -16.16
CA GLY A 113 3.99 4.13 -15.02
C GLY A 113 3.45 2.72 -14.78
N GLN A 114 3.01 2.51 -13.55
CA GLN A 114 2.27 1.34 -13.12
C GLN A 114 0.96 1.79 -12.47
N ARG A 115 -0.08 0.98 -12.62
CA ARG A 115 -1.37 1.21 -11.95
C ARG A 115 -1.42 0.38 -10.68
N VAL A 116 -1.43 1.06 -9.53
CA VAL A 116 -1.36 0.46 -8.19
C VAL A 116 -2.73 0.50 -7.54
N MET A 117 -3.08 -0.58 -6.85
CA MET A 117 -4.33 -0.76 -6.11
C MET A 117 -4.04 -0.69 -4.63
N TYR A 118 -4.67 0.24 -3.91
CA TYR A 118 -4.50 0.36 -2.46
C TYR A 118 -5.71 -0.14 -1.65
N GLY A 119 -6.82 -0.44 -2.31
CA GLY A 119 -8.06 -0.90 -1.69
C GLY A 119 -8.39 -2.36 -1.99
N THR A 120 -9.60 -2.61 -2.46
CA THR A 120 -10.10 -3.95 -2.83
C THR A 120 -10.76 -3.93 -4.19
N SER A 121 -10.30 -4.79 -5.10
CA SER A 121 -10.88 -4.97 -6.44
C SER A 121 -11.75 -6.23 -6.54
N LYS A 122 -12.69 -6.20 -7.50
CA LYS A 122 -13.42 -7.41 -7.91
C LYS A 122 -12.48 -8.36 -8.66
N ALA A 123 -12.83 -9.65 -8.67
CA ALA A 123 -12.00 -10.68 -9.31
C ALA A 123 -11.92 -10.55 -10.84
N ASP A 124 -12.93 -9.94 -11.45
CA ASP A 124 -13.08 -9.71 -12.90
C ASP A 124 -12.85 -8.25 -13.31
N ALA A 125 -12.36 -7.41 -12.39
CA ALA A 125 -12.09 -6.01 -12.68
C ALA A 125 -10.93 -5.88 -13.68
N ASP A 126 -11.11 -5.02 -14.70
CA ASP A 126 -10.03 -4.63 -15.58
C ASP A 126 -9.05 -3.75 -14.81
N VAL A 127 -7.86 -4.27 -14.54
CA VAL A 127 -6.81 -3.57 -13.78
C VAL A 127 -6.49 -2.20 -14.37
N LEU A 128 -6.58 -2.00 -15.70
CA LEU A 128 -6.24 -0.74 -16.36
C LEU A 128 -7.41 0.25 -16.46
N GLU A 129 -8.64 -0.24 -16.41
CA GLU A 129 -9.82 0.59 -16.68
C GLU A 129 -10.77 0.74 -15.48
N ASP A 130 -10.68 -0.13 -14.45
CA ASP A 130 -11.54 -0.05 -13.27
C ASP A 130 -11.30 1.26 -12.50
N GLU A 131 -12.38 1.96 -12.16
CA GLU A 131 -12.38 3.22 -11.38
C GLU A 131 -13.27 3.09 -10.13
N SER A 132 -13.56 1.85 -9.68
CA SER A 132 -14.37 1.63 -8.48
C SER A 132 -13.73 2.29 -7.26
N ASP A 133 -14.53 3.05 -6.51
CA ASP A 133 -14.07 3.82 -5.34
C ASP A 133 -13.37 2.96 -4.27
N SER A 134 -13.81 1.71 -4.11
CA SER A 134 -13.24 0.76 -3.16
C SER A 134 -11.83 0.31 -3.50
N CYS A 135 -11.41 0.46 -4.76
CA CYS A 135 -10.13 -0.05 -5.24
C CYS A 135 -8.97 0.91 -4.98
N LEU A 136 -9.25 2.21 -4.89
CA LEU A 136 -8.22 3.26 -4.72
C LEU A 136 -7.09 3.08 -5.74
N TRP A 137 -7.46 3.02 -7.01
CA TRP A 137 -6.50 2.91 -8.10
C TRP A 137 -5.73 4.21 -8.26
N CYS A 138 -4.41 4.11 -8.39
CA CYS A 138 -3.52 5.25 -8.62
C CYS A 138 -2.47 4.89 -9.66
N TRP A 139 -2.11 5.87 -10.48
CA TRP A 139 -0.91 5.78 -11.29
C TRP A 139 0.29 6.22 -10.48
N GLU A 140 1.35 5.41 -10.53
CA GLU A 140 2.64 5.69 -9.92
C GLU A 140 3.70 5.61 -11.01
N LEU A 141 4.73 6.42 -10.91
CA LEU A 141 5.91 6.22 -11.75
C LEU A 141 6.54 4.88 -11.44
N PHE A 142 6.99 4.17 -12.49
CA PHE A 142 7.90 3.06 -12.28
C PHE A 142 9.08 3.60 -11.48
N PRO A 143 9.43 2.99 -10.33
CA PRO A 143 10.71 3.31 -9.73
C PRO A 143 11.73 3.06 -10.84
N LEU A 144 12.42 4.11 -11.26
CA LEU A 144 13.66 3.99 -12.01
C LEU A 144 14.59 3.25 -11.05
N SER A 145 14.43 1.92 -10.96
CA SER A 145 15.44 1.04 -10.48
C SER A 145 16.63 1.42 -11.32
N VAL A 146 17.57 2.12 -10.69
CA VAL A 146 18.94 2.19 -11.16
C VAL A 146 19.25 0.72 -11.38
N ARG A 147 19.16 0.28 -12.64
CA ARG A 147 19.75 -0.99 -13.03
C ARG A 147 21.20 -0.75 -12.68
N ALA A 148 21.59 -1.19 -11.49
CA ALA A 148 22.97 -1.38 -11.14
C ALA A 148 23.44 -2.32 -12.24
N THR A 149 24.08 -1.74 -13.24
CA THR A 149 24.85 -2.46 -14.22
C THR A 149 25.87 -3.20 -13.38
N GLY A 150 25.57 -4.47 -13.10
CA GLY A 150 26.57 -5.42 -12.63
C GLY A 150 27.56 -5.58 -13.77
N GLU A 151 28.50 -4.64 -13.87
CA GLU A 151 29.78 -4.90 -14.50
C GLU A 151 30.56 -5.77 -13.51
N GLU A 152 30.33 -7.08 -13.59
CA GLU A 152 31.26 -8.05 -13.06
C GLU A 152 32.47 -8.04 -14.01
N LYS A 153 33.49 -7.24 -13.65
CA LYS A 153 34.81 -7.34 -14.25
C LYS A 153 35.49 -8.57 -13.65
N ASP A 154 35.41 -9.69 -14.37
CA ASP A 154 36.31 -10.80 -14.13
C ASP A 154 37.75 -10.35 -14.46
N SER A 155 38.61 -10.51 -13.46
CA SER A 155 40.03 -10.19 -13.47
C SER A 155 40.88 -11.43 -13.77
#